data_AF-A0A0G1VJ91-F1
#
_entry.id   AF-A0A0G1VJ91-F1
#
_cell.length_a   1.000
_cell.length_b   1.000
_cell.length_c   1.000
_cell.angle_alpha   90.00
_cell.angle_beta   90.00
_cell.angle_gamma   90.00
#
_symmetry.space_group_name_H-M   'P 1'
#
loop_
_entity.id
_entity.type
_entity.pdbx_description
1 polymer ?
#
loop_
_entity_poly.entity_id
_entity_poly.type
_entity_poly.pdbx_seq_one_letter_code
_entity_poly.pdbx_strand_id
1 'polypeptide(L)'
;MRILGIETSCDETAVCLIEAEGNLGADFTFRILGNGIASQAVAHADYGGVFPNLAKREHGRNLVPMLEIALRESGALNLRHEKGLTMSFSRLRKSLKNILAREPELFERLEPFLNEHARPDVDAIAVTVGPGLEPALWVGINFARALSLAWNLPIVAANHMEGHVVISMTEFLDSHNLSGRIDYGNEKRYIEGNIVKF
;
A
#
# COMPACT_ATOMS: atom_id res chain seq x y z
N MET A 1 12.29 1.26 10.02
CA MET A 1 12.09 0.57 8.73
C MET A 1 11.03 1.31 7.93
N ARG A 2 11.14 1.34 6.60
CA ARG A 2 10.15 1.94 5.71
C ARG A 2 9.42 0.86 4.91
N ILE A 3 8.09 0.88 4.99
CA ILE A 3 7.23 -0.15 4.41
C ILE A 3 6.26 0.51 3.43
N LEU A 4 6.21 0.00 2.20
CA LEU A 4 5.19 0.37 1.22
C LEU A 4 3.98 -0.55 1.35
N GLY A 5 2.88 -0.05 1.90
CA GLY A 5 1.60 -0.75 2.01
C GLY A 5 0.75 -0.62 0.75
N ILE A 6 0.10 -1.71 0.34
CA ILE A 6 -0.78 -1.79 -0.83
C ILE A 6 -2.09 -2.46 -0.43
N GLU A 7 -3.22 -1.80 -0.65
CA GLU A 7 -4.57 -2.28 -0.33
C GLU A 7 -5.47 -2.18 -1.57
N THR A 8 -6.03 -3.33 -1.98
CA THR A 8 -6.90 -3.52 -3.16
C THR A 8 -7.94 -4.63 -2.93
N SER A 9 -8.44 -4.79 -1.71
CA SER A 9 -9.36 -5.87 -1.33
C SER A 9 -10.77 -5.71 -1.91
N CYS A 10 -11.25 -4.47 -2.10
CA CYS A 10 -12.62 -4.20 -2.52
C CYS A 10 -12.69 -3.12 -3.62
N ASP A 11 -13.06 -1.89 -3.30
CA ASP A 11 -13.29 -0.79 -4.24
C ASP A 11 -12.45 0.46 -3.94
N GLU A 12 -11.56 0.40 -2.95
CA GLU A 12 -10.48 1.38 -2.75
C GLU A 12 -9.14 0.85 -3.25
N THR A 13 -8.42 1.72 -3.97
CA THR A 13 -7.01 1.52 -4.29
C THR A 13 -6.20 2.41 -3.37
N ALA A 14 -5.41 1.82 -2.47
CA ALA A 14 -4.56 2.60 -1.58
C ALA A 14 -3.11 2.14 -1.63
N VAL A 15 -2.20 3.11 -1.62
CA VAL A 15 -0.76 2.91 -1.48
C VAL A 15 -0.26 3.88 -0.42
N CYS A 16 0.43 3.37 0.59
CA CYS A 16 0.91 4.17 1.71
C CYS A 16 2.38 3.87 1.99
N LEU A 17 3.19 4.90 2.26
CA LEU A 17 4.53 4.73 2.78
C LEU A 17 4.53 5.03 4.28
N ILE A 18 4.89 4.03 5.09
CA ILE A 18 5.02 4.17 6.54
C ILE A 18 6.48 4.01 6.97
N GLU A 19 6.87 4.75 7.99
CA GLU A 19 8.09 4.55 8.76
C GLU A 19 7.71 3.94 10.11
N ALA A 20 8.26 2.79 10.45
CA ALA A 20 8.01 2.09 11.70
C ALA A 20 9.30 1.93 12.51
N GLU A 21 9.21 2.14 13.81
CA GLU A 21 10.31 2.06 14.77
C GLU A 21 9.92 1.26 16.01
N GLY A 22 10.91 0.79 16.76
CA GLY A 22 10.71 -0.03 17.94
C GLY A 22 10.44 -1.51 17.65
N ASN A 23 10.25 -2.28 18.73
CA ASN A 23 9.86 -3.68 18.67
C ASN A 23 8.34 -3.79 18.84
N LEU A 24 7.74 -4.86 18.28
CA LEU A 24 6.33 -5.17 18.51
C LEU A 24 6.05 -5.25 20.03
N GLY A 25 5.19 -4.35 20.52
CA GLY A 25 4.94 -4.12 21.93
C GLY A 25 4.79 -2.64 22.24
N ALA A 26 4.93 -2.26 23.50
CA ALA A 26 4.66 -0.89 23.98
C ALA A 26 5.52 0.21 23.33
N ASP A 27 6.65 -0.16 22.72
CA ASP A 27 7.60 0.76 22.09
C ASP A 27 7.41 0.86 20.57
N PHE A 28 6.48 0.11 19.98
CA PHE A 28 6.22 0.14 18.53
C PHE A 28 5.53 1.45 18.14
N THR A 29 6.20 2.25 17.33
CA THR A 29 5.63 3.47 16.76
C THR A 29 5.66 3.42 15.25
N PHE A 30 4.74 4.14 14.62
CA PHE A 30 4.77 4.34 13.19
C PHE A 30 4.41 5.77 12.82
N ARG A 31 4.83 6.18 11.62
CA ARG A 31 4.50 7.43 10.98
C ARG A 31 4.16 7.22 9.52
N ILE A 32 3.03 7.74 9.07
CA ILE A 32 2.63 7.82 7.67
C ILE A 32 3.44 8.94 7.02
N LEU A 33 4.27 8.59 6.05
CA LEU A 33 5.08 9.53 5.28
C LEU A 33 4.37 10.03 4.03
N GLY A 34 3.47 9.24 3.45
CA GLY A 34 2.68 9.61 2.29
C GLY A 34 1.59 8.59 1.98
N ASN A 35 0.46 9.05 1.43
CA ASN A 35 -0.74 8.24 1.32
C ASN A 35 -1.55 8.58 0.06
N GLY A 36 -1.53 7.70 -0.93
CA GLY A 36 -2.39 7.79 -2.11
C GLY A 36 -3.62 6.90 -1.97
N ILE A 37 -4.81 7.47 -2.00
CA ILE A 37 -6.09 6.73 -1.98
C ILE A 37 -6.98 7.16 -3.16
N ALA A 38 -7.52 6.17 -3.88
CA ALA A 38 -8.55 6.35 -4.90
C ALA A 38 -9.74 5.43 -4.60
N SER A 39 -10.91 6.03 -4.33
CA SER A 39 -12.17 5.29 -4.13
C SER A 39 -12.95 5.17 -5.43
N GLN A 40 -13.55 4.00 -5.65
CA GLN A 40 -14.36 3.69 -6.82
C GLN A 40 -15.88 3.74 -6.51
N ALA A 41 -16.28 4.16 -5.31
CA ALA A 41 -17.67 4.10 -4.84
C ALA A 41 -18.68 4.70 -5.85
N VAL A 42 -18.32 5.82 -6.49
CA VAL A 42 -19.17 6.47 -7.51
C VAL A 42 -19.33 5.60 -8.76
N ALA A 43 -18.27 4.92 -9.19
CA ALA A 43 -18.30 4.06 -10.37
C ALA A 43 -19.13 2.78 -10.16
N HIS A 44 -19.25 2.32 -8.91
CA HIS A 44 -20.06 1.16 -8.53
C HIS A 44 -21.53 1.52 -8.24
N ALA A 45 -21.86 2.80 -8.07
CA ALA A 45 -23.20 3.26 -7.73
C ALA A 45 -24.27 2.80 -8.75
N ASP A 46 -23.92 2.84 -10.04
CA ASP A 46 -24.80 2.41 -11.14
C ASP A 46 -25.14 0.91 -11.10
N TYR A 47 -24.36 0.11 -10.38
CA TYR A 47 -24.52 -1.34 -10.26
C TYR A 47 -25.24 -1.77 -8.96
N GLY A 48 -25.55 -0.82 -8.07
CA GLY A 48 -26.18 -1.10 -6.77
C GLY A 48 -25.29 -1.87 -5.79
N GLY A 49 -23.98 -1.90 -6.03
CA GLY A 49 -22.98 -2.62 -5.24
C GLY A 49 -21.67 -2.78 -6.00
N VAL A 50 -20.63 -3.29 -5.32
CA VAL A 50 -19.30 -3.44 -5.91
C VAL A 50 -19.32 -4.48 -7.03
N PHE A 51 -18.99 -4.05 -8.25
CA PHE A 51 -18.90 -4.92 -9.41
C PHE A 51 -17.46 -5.42 -9.61
N PRO A 52 -17.15 -6.73 -9.38
CA PRO A 52 -15.78 -7.21 -9.24
C PRO A 52 -14.87 -6.95 -10.45
N ASN A 53 -15.41 -7.07 -11.67
CA ASN A 53 -14.63 -6.83 -12.89
C ASN A 53 -14.29 -5.35 -13.09
N LEU A 54 -15.18 -4.44 -12.68
CA LEU A 54 -14.89 -3.00 -12.69
C LEU A 54 -13.83 -2.69 -11.62
N ALA A 55 -13.98 -3.27 -10.42
CA ALA A 55 -13.04 -3.05 -9.33
C ALA A 55 -11.60 -3.44 -9.71
N LYS A 56 -11.43 -4.65 -10.27
CA LYS A 56 -10.16 -5.11 -10.84
C LYS A 56 -9.54 -4.10 -11.81
N ARG A 57 -10.33 -3.57 -12.76
CA ARG A 57 -9.84 -2.64 -13.78
C ARG A 57 -9.42 -1.32 -13.17
N GLU A 58 -10.22 -0.78 -12.27
CA GLU A 58 -9.92 0.49 -11.61
C GLU A 58 -8.69 0.40 -10.71
N HIS A 59 -8.44 -0.72 -10.01
CA HIS A 59 -7.14 -0.92 -9.33
C HIS A 59 -5.97 -0.88 -10.32
N GLY A 60 -6.08 -1.55 -11.46
CA GLY A 60 -5.05 -1.54 -12.49
C GLY A 60 -4.72 -0.15 -13.02
N ARG A 61 -5.70 0.76 -13.05
CA ARG A 61 -5.55 2.15 -13.46
C ARG A 61 -4.93 3.04 -12.38
N ASN A 62 -5.29 2.78 -11.12
CA ASN A 62 -5.04 3.71 -10.02
C ASN A 62 -3.81 3.35 -9.18
N LEU A 63 -3.30 2.12 -9.22
CA LEU A 63 -2.16 1.72 -8.39
C LEU A 63 -0.89 2.56 -8.62
N VAL A 64 -0.51 2.81 -9.88
CA VAL A 64 0.67 3.63 -10.20
C VAL A 64 0.45 5.10 -9.83
N PRO A 65 -0.68 5.75 -10.17
CA PRO A 65 -1.01 7.08 -9.65
C PRO A 65 -0.95 7.18 -8.12
N MET A 66 -1.48 6.20 -7.38
CA MET A 66 -1.46 6.22 -5.92
C MET A 66 -0.04 6.03 -5.37
N LEU A 67 0.77 5.19 -6.01
CA LEU A 67 2.20 5.07 -5.70
C LEU A 67 2.94 6.40 -5.90
N GLU A 68 2.70 7.09 -7.02
CA GLU A 68 3.31 8.39 -7.29
C GLU A 68 2.93 9.44 -6.24
N ILE A 69 1.65 9.50 -5.84
CA ILE A 69 1.19 10.40 -4.78
C ILE A 69 1.90 10.08 -3.47
N ALA A 70 1.87 8.81 -3.03
CA ALA A 70 2.48 8.40 -1.76
C ALA A 70 3.99 8.71 -1.71
N LEU A 71 4.72 8.42 -2.79
CA LEU A 71 6.16 8.70 -2.86
C LEU A 71 6.47 10.19 -2.97
N ARG A 72 5.60 10.98 -3.61
CA ARG A 72 5.79 12.43 -3.70
C ARG A 72 5.56 13.10 -2.36
N GLU A 73 4.48 12.76 -1.67
CA GLU A 73 4.19 13.26 -0.32
C GLU A 73 5.31 12.93 0.68
N SER A 74 5.88 11.72 0.56
CA SER A 74 6.98 11.30 1.43
C SER A 74 8.35 11.88 1.06
N GLY A 75 8.45 12.61 -0.06
CA GLY A 75 9.74 13.06 -0.61
C GLY A 75 10.65 11.94 -1.13
N ALA A 76 10.11 10.73 -1.35
CA ALA A 76 10.88 9.56 -1.83
C ALA A 76 10.78 9.36 -3.35
N LEU A 77 10.02 10.19 -4.07
CA LEU A 77 9.91 10.14 -5.54
C LEU A 77 11.13 10.81 -6.18
N ASN A 78 12.09 9.99 -6.63
CA ASN A 78 13.33 10.46 -7.26
C ASN A 78 13.41 10.03 -8.73
N LEU A 79 13.92 10.89 -9.59
CA LEU A 79 14.19 10.56 -10.99
C LEU A 79 15.46 9.71 -11.11
N ARG A 80 15.49 8.81 -12.11
CA ARG A 80 16.71 8.10 -12.49
C ARG A 80 17.68 9.06 -13.19
N HIS A 81 18.90 9.18 -12.65
CA HIS A 81 19.96 10.01 -13.23
C HIS A 81 20.56 9.44 -14.53
N GLU A 82 20.36 8.15 -14.83
CA GLU A 82 20.82 7.51 -16.07
C GLU A 82 19.69 6.71 -16.76
N LYS A 83 19.40 7.05 -18.03
CA LYS A 83 18.53 6.24 -18.91
C LYS A 83 19.29 4.98 -19.33
N GLY A 84 19.34 3.99 -18.44
CA GLY A 84 19.99 2.71 -18.72
C GLY A 84 19.13 1.79 -19.57
N LEU A 85 19.26 1.88 -20.91
CA LEU A 85 18.90 0.78 -21.80
C LEU A 85 19.97 -0.32 -21.68
N THR A 86 20.10 -0.93 -20.51
CA THR A 86 20.95 -2.10 -20.32
C THR A 86 20.16 -3.34 -20.69
N MET A 87 20.80 -4.38 -21.23
CA MET A 87 20.21 -5.72 -21.43
C MET A 87 19.46 -6.28 -20.20
N SER A 88 19.72 -5.73 -19.01
CA SER A 88 18.97 -5.95 -17.78
C SER A 88 17.51 -5.48 -17.84
N PHE A 89 17.23 -4.30 -18.42
CA PHE A 89 15.87 -3.73 -18.47
C PHE A 89 14.96 -4.49 -19.44
N SER A 90 15.48 -4.99 -20.57
CA SER A 90 14.69 -5.82 -21.50
C SER A 90 14.26 -7.15 -20.86
N ARG A 91 15.12 -7.77 -20.05
CA ARG A 91 14.80 -8.97 -19.26
C ARG A 91 13.81 -8.68 -18.14
N LEU A 92 13.99 -7.56 -17.43
CA LEU A 92 13.04 -7.09 -16.42
C LEU A 92 11.66 -6.87 -17.06
N ARG A 93 11.58 -6.11 -18.15
CA ARG A 93 10.35 -5.87 -18.91
C ARG A 93 9.63 -7.15 -19.31
N LYS A 94 10.34 -8.16 -19.84
CA LYS A 94 9.74 -9.46 -20.19
C LYS A 94 9.12 -10.15 -18.97
N SER A 95 9.80 -10.07 -17.83
CA SER A 95 9.36 -10.66 -16.57
C SER A 95 8.17 -9.89 -15.98
N LEU A 96 8.19 -8.56 -16.01
CA LEU A 96 7.07 -7.69 -15.64
C LEU A 96 5.84 -7.98 -16.49
N LYS A 97 6.00 -8.10 -17.82
CA LYS A 97 4.92 -8.46 -18.74
C LYS A 97 4.31 -9.83 -18.42
N ASN A 98 5.10 -10.78 -17.94
CA ASN A 98 4.60 -12.08 -17.52
C ASN A 98 3.82 -12.01 -16.20
N ILE A 99 4.32 -11.27 -15.21
CA ILE A 99 3.65 -11.06 -13.92
C ILE A 99 2.30 -10.35 -14.11
N LEU A 100 2.27 -9.32 -14.96
CA LEU A 100 1.12 -8.46 -15.20
C LEU A 100 0.31 -8.87 -16.44
N ALA A 101 0.42 -10.12 -16.89
CA ALA A 101 -0.24 -10.59 -18.11
C ALA A 101 -1.78 -10.47 -18.05
N ARG A 102 -2.35 -10.44 -16.84
CA ARG A 102 -3.80 -10.30 -16.60
C ARG A 102 -4.23 -8.86 -16.29
N GLU A 103 -3.28 -7.93 -16.23
CA GLU A 103 -3.44 -6.51 -15.87
C GLU A 103 -2.70 -5.61 -16.87
N PRO A 104 -3.08 -5.59 -18.16
CA PRO A 104 -2.35 -4.86 -19.21
C PRO A 104 -2.29 -3.35 -18.95
N GLU A 105 -3.38 -2.75 -18.47
CA GLU A 105 -3.45 -1.32 -18.13
C GLU A 105 -2.45 -0.96 -17.01
N LEU A 106 -2.21 -1.87 -16.06
CA LEU A 106 -1.23 -1.68 -15.00
C LEU A 106 0.20 -1.78 -15.54
N PHE A 107 0.46 -2.73 -16.45
CA PHE A 107 1.78 -2.85 -17.10
C PHE A 107 2.14 -1.59 -17.90
N GLU A 108 1.20 -1.06 -18.68
CA GLU A 108 1.40 0.15 -19.48
C GLU A 108 1.76 1.38 -18.65
N ARG A 109 1.33 1.43 -17.39
CA ARG A 109 1.68 2.51 -16.45
C ARG A 109 2.94 2.22 -15.65
N LEU A 110 3.12 0.99 -15.18
CA LEU A 110 4.23 0.65 -14.30
C LEU A 110 5.57 0.62 -15.04
N GLU A 111 5.61 0.14 -16.28
CA GLU A 111 6.84 0.07 -17.06
C GLU A 111 7.51 1.45 -17.24
N PRO A 112 6.83 2.50 -17.74
CA PRO A 112 7.44 3.83 -17.85
C PRO A 112 7.79 4.40 -16.47
N PHE A 113 6.95 4.21 -15.46
CA PHE A 113 7.23 4.65 -14.10
C PHE A 113 8.57 4.08 -13.58
N LEU A 114 8.80 2.78 -13.71
CA LEU A 114 10.05 2.11 -13.29
C LEU A 114 11.26 2.51 -14.16
N ASN A 115 11.03 2.92 -15.40
CA ASN A 115 12.09 3.40 -16.28
C ASN A 115 12.55 4.83 -15.90
N GLU A 116 11.61 5.67 -15.49
CA GLU A 116 11.82 7.09 -15.20
C GLU A 116 12.28 7.36 -13.76
N HIS A 117 11.85 6.53 -12.81
CA HIS A 117 12.09 6.76 -11.39
C HIS A 117 13.14 5.80 -10.80
N ALA A 118 13.91 6.31 -9.84
CA ALA A 118 14.81 5.51 -9.05
C ALA A 118 14.03 4.67 -8.03
N ARG A 119 14.65 3.59 -7.53
CA ARG A 119 14.09 2.84 -6.41
C ARG A 119 13.95 3.79 -5.20
N PRO A 120 12.77 3.89 -4.57
CA PRO A 120 12.57 4.69 -3.37
C PRO A 120 13.25 4.03 -2.15
N ASP A 121 13.50 4.82 -1.11
CA ASP A 121 14.07 4.34 0.16
C ASP A 121 13.00 3.57 0.97
N VAL A 122 12.82 2.29 0.60
CA VAL A 122 11.83 1.35 1.14
C VAL A 122 12.52 0.02 1.42
N ASP A 123 12.21 -0.59 2.56
CA ASP A 123 12.79 -1.84 3.05
C ASP A 123 11.93 -3.07 2.70
N ALA A 124 10.60 -2.91 2.65
CA ALA A 124 9.66 -4.00 2.38
C ALA A 124 8.37 -3.50 1.70
N ILE A 125 7.69 -4.42 1.02
CA ILE A 125 6.36 -4.18 0.43
C ILE A 125 5.34 -5.02 1.21
N ALA A 126 4.38 -4.38 1.86
CA ALA A 126 3.25 -5.05 2.47
C ALA A 126 2.04 -5.00 1.52
N VAL A 127 1.39 -6.13 1.28
CA VAL A 127 0.24 -6.20 0.37
C VAL A 127 -0.88 -7.02 0.98
N THR A 128 -2.10 -6.50 0.89
CA THR A 128 -3.30 -7.22 1.35
C THR A 128 -3.53 -8.46 0.49
N VAL A 129 -3.59 -9.63 1.13
CA VAL A 129 -3.88 -10.92 0.48
C VAL A 129 -5.29 -11.45 0.76
N GLY A 130 -6.01 -10.80 1.67
CA GLY A 130 -7.41 -11.07 1.96
C GLY A 130 -7.79 -10.80 3.43
N PRO A 131 -9.06 -11.00 3.81
CA PRO A 131 -10.19 -11.31 2.91
C PRO A 131 -10.51 -10.16 1.95
N GLY A 132 -11.22 -10.46 0.85
CA GLY A 132 -11.59 -9.47 -0.18
C GLY A 132 -12.07 -10.12 -1.48
N LEU A 133 -12.36 -9.31 -2.48
CA LEU A 133 -12.70 -9.75 -3.82
C LEU A 133 -11.46 -10.31 -4.51
N GLU A 134 -11.45 -11.62 -4.80
CA GLU A 134 -10.31 -12.29 -5.44
C GLU A 134 -9.78 -11.55 -6.69
N PRO A 135 -10.63 -11.10 -7.65
CA PRO A 135 -10.13 -10.38 -8.82
C PRO A 135 -9.42 -9.06 -8.50
N ALA A 136 -9.79 -8.41 -7.39
CA ALA A 136 -9.20 -7.16 -6.93
C ALA A 136 -7.88 -7.40 -6.20
N LEU A 137 -7.86 -8.37 -5.26
CA LEU A 137 -6.67 -8.78 -4.50
C LEU A 137 -5.50 -9.15 -5.42
N TRP A 138 -5.77 -9.92 -6.48
CA TRP A 138 -4.72 -10.34 -7.42
C TRP A 138 -4.03 -9.18 -8.14
N VAL A 139 -4.70 -8.03 -8.33
CA VAL A 139 -4.09 -6.85 -8.94
C VAL A 139 -3.02 -6.28 -8.00
N GLY A 140 -3.34 -6.07 -6.72
CA GLY A 140 -2.40 -5.62 -5.71
C GLY A 140 -1.25 -6.61 -5.50
N ILE A 141 -1.53 -7.91 -5.44
CA ILE A 141 -0.52 -8.97 -5.29
C ILE A 141 0.46 -8.96 -6.48
N ASN A 142 -0.05 -8.91 -7.72
CA ASN A 142 0.81 -8.90 -8.90
C ASN A 142 1.58 -7.58 -9.02
N PHE A 143 1.01 -6.46 -8.59
CA PHE A 143 1.71 -5.18 -8.47
C PHE A 143 2.88 -5.26 -7.48
N ALA A 144 2.64 -5.78 -6.28
CA ALA A 144 3.67 -6.00 -5.28
C ALA A 144 4.78 -6.93 -5.79
N ARG A 145 4.44 -7.99 -6.52
CA ARG A 145 5.40 -8.89 -7.16
C ARG A 145 6.23 -8.21 -8.24
N ALA A 146 5.61 -7.35 -9.04
CA ALA A 146 6.30 -6.57 -10.06
C ALA A 146 7.28 -5.56 -9.44
N LEU A 147 6.87 -4.85 -8.39
CA LEU A 147 7.73 -3.94 -7.64
C LEU A 147 8.86 -4.67 -6.91
N SER A 148 8.56 -5.79 -6.25
CA SER A 148 9.53 -6.66 -5.59
C SER A 148 10.60 -7.14 -6.58
N LEU A 149 10.21 -7.56 -7.79
CA LEU A 149 11.15 -7.93 -8.83
C LEU A 149 12.02 -6.74 -9.28
N ALA A 150 11.43 -5.56 -9.44
CA ALA A 150 12.14 -4.37 -9.93
C ALA A 150 13.11 -3.76 -8.89
N TRP A 151 12.73 -3.81 -7.62
CA TRP A 151 13.46 -3.17 -6.51
C TRP A 151 14.21 -4.15 -5.62
N ASN A 152 14.06 -5.45 -5.86
CA ASN A 152 14.63 -6.54 -5.05
C ASN A 152 14.25 -6.40 -3.56
N LEU A 153 12.95 -6.25 -3.30
CA LEU A 153 12.40 -6.07 -1.95
C LEU A 153 11.60 -7.30 -1.50
N PRO A 154 11.63 -7.65 -0.19
CA PRO A 154 10.75 -8.67 0.35
C PRO A 154 9.29 -8.22 0.31
N ILE A 155 8.39 -9.19 0.12
CA ILE A 155 6.94 -8.99 0.21
C ILE A 155 6.44 -9.59 1.52
N VAL A 156 5.64 -8.82 2.24
CA VAL A 156 4.92 -9.23 3.45
C VAL A 156 3.44 -9.31 3.11
N ALA A 157 2.84 -10.48 3.33
CA ALA A 157 1.40 -10.65 3.18
C ALA A 157 0.69 -10.00 4.38
N ALA A 158 -0.29 -9.14 4.10
CA ALA A 158 -1.11 -8.49 5.12
C ALA A 158 -2.54 -9.04 5.08
N ASN A 159 -3.13 -9.23 6.26
CA ASN A 159 -4.54 -9.55 6.39
C ASN A 159 -5.35 -8.24 6.53
N HIS A 160 -6.40 -8.10 5.71
CA HIS A 160 -7.24 -6.92 5.68
C HIS A 160 -7.88 -6.62 7.04
N MET A 161 -8.40 -7.66 7.72
CA MET A 161 -9.07 -7.50 9.01
C MET A 161 -8.07 -7.20 10.14
N GLU A 162 -6.86 -7.77 10.10
CA GLU A 162 -5.81 -7.42 11.06
C GLU A 162 -5.45 -5.93 10.94
N GLY A 163 -5.40 -5.38 9.73
CA GLY A 163 -5.20 -3.95 9.51
C GLY A 163 -6.27 -3.10 10.21
N HIS A 164 -7.54 -3.46 10.08
CA HIS A 164 -8.66 -2.79 10.78
C HIS A 164 -8.56 -2.89 12.30
N VAL A 165 -8.13 -4.04 12.82
CA VAL A 165 -7.95 -4.21 14.28
C VAL A 165 -6.80 -3.34 14.78
N VAL A 166 -5.65 -3.37 14.10
CA VAL A 166 -4.45 -2.61 14.50
C VAL A 166 -4.71 -1.11 14.46
N ILE A 167 -5.38 -0.59 13.43
CA ILE A 167 -5.69 0.84 13.36
C ILE A 167 -6.69 1.26 14.45
N SER A 168 -7.65 0.38 14.80
CA SER A 168 -8.60 0.65 15.90
C SER A 168 -7.93 0.66 17.28
N MET A 169 -6.82 -0.06 17.43
CA MET A 169 -5.99 -0.07 18.64
C MET A 169 -4.91 1.02 18.62
N THR A 170 -4.86 1.87 17.59
CA THR A 170 -3.81 2.89 17.49
C THR A 170 -4.20 4.13 18.29
N GLU A 171 -3.31 4.54 19.19
CA GLU A 171 -3.32 5.87 19.77
C GLU A 171 -2.53 6.81 18.86
N PHE A 172 -3.21 7.81 18.29
CA PHE A 172 -2.57 8.80 17.43
C PHE A 172 -1.87 9.87 18.28
N LEU A 173 -0.60 10.12 17.93
CA LEU A 173 0.30 11.01 18.65
C LEU A 173 0.25 12.45 18.12
N ASP A 174 -0.49 12.69 17.04
CA ASP A 174 -0.70 13.99 16.44
C ASP A 174 -2.15 14.21 16.01
N SER A 175 -2.53 15.47 15.80
CA SER A 175 -3.90 15.87 15.44
C SER A 175 -4.31 15.53 14.01
N HIS A 176 -3.36 15.09 13.18
CA HIS A 176 -3.58 14.76 11.78
C HIS A 176 -3.61 13.24 11.55
N ASN A 177 -3.53 12.44 12.62
CA ASN A 177 -3.49 10.98 12.61
C ASN A 177 -2.35 10.42 11.72
N LEU A 178 -1.22 11.12 11.64
CA LEU A 178 -0.07 10.69 10.83
C LEU A 178 0.92 9.85 11.62
N SER A 179 0.96 9.98 12.94
CA SER A 179 1.86 9.23 13.81
C SER A 179 1.06 8.49 14.86
N GLY A 180 1.40 7.24 15.13
CA GLY A 180 0.64 6.40 16.04
C GLY A 180 1.50 5.39 16.79
N ARG A 181 0.94 4.91 17.89
CA ARG A 181 1.45 3.79 18.70
C ARG A 181 0.32 2.79 18.94
N ILE A 182 0.63 1.51 19.01
CA ILE A 182 -0.39 0.50 19.32
C ILE A 182 -0.66 0.50 20.83
N ASP A 183 -1.92 0.70 21.22
CA ASP A 183 -2.38 0.57 22.60
C ASP A 183 -2.53 -0.91 22.97
N TYR A 184 -1.57 -1.41 23.75
CA TYR A 184 -1.58 -2.79 24.29
C TYR A 184 -2.38 -2.91 25.59
N GLY A 185 -3.13 -1.88 26.01
CA GLY A 185 -3.97 -1.90 27.20
C GLY A 185 -3.21 -1.93 28.53
N ASN A 186 -1.91 -1.61 28.53
CA ASN A 186 -1.05 -1.70 29.72
C ASN A 186 -1.00 -0.43 30.58
N GLU A 187 -1.67 0.65 30.17
CA GLU A 187 -1.91 1.76 31.07
C GLU A 187 -3.26 1.56 31.76
N LYS A 188 -3.23 1.41 33.08
CA LYS A 188 -4.39 1.65 33.93
C LYS A 188 -4.91 3.05 33.58
N ARG A 189 -5.93 3.14 32.72
CA ARG A 189 -6.77 4.32 32.60
C ARG A 189 -7.51 4.48 33.93
N TYR A 190 -6.82 5.04 34.93
CA TYR A 190 -7.49 5.72 36.02
C TYR A 190 -8.13 6.95 35.39
N ILE A 191 -9.38 6.81 35.00
CA ILE A 191 -10.25 7.95 34.78
C ILE A 191 -10.47 8.54 36.18
N GLU A 192 -9.78 9.64 36.50
CA GLU A 192 -10.24 10.53 37.56
C GLU A 192 -11.63 11.05 37.12
N GLY A 193 -12.67 10.46 37.71
CA GLY A 193 -14.05 10.90 37.55
C GLY A 193 -14.85 10.09 36.54
N ASN A 194 -15.69 9.20 37.08
CA ASN A 194 -16.80 8.47 36.44
C ASN A 194 -16.46 7.18 35.71
N ILE A 195 -16.61 6.11 36.50
CA ILE A 195 -16.87 4.73 36.10
C ILE A 195 -17.96 4.70 35.01
N VAL A 196 -17.61 4.22 33.81
CA VAL A 196 -18.56 3.55 32.93
C VAL A 196 -18.17 2.07 32.93
N LYS A 197 -19.01 1.24 33.55
CA LYS A 197 -18.91 -0.21 33.48
C LYS A 197 -19.35 -0.68 32.10
N PHE A 198 -18.58 -1.59 31.52
CA PHE A 198 -19.12 -2.75 30.81
C PHE A 198 -18.52 -4.00 31.47
#